data_AF-A0A6A1VT03-F1
#
_entry.id   AF-A0A6A1VT03-F1
#
_cell.length_a   1.000
_cell.length_b   1.000
_cell.length_c   1.000
_cell.angle_alpha   90.00
_cell.angle_beta   90.00
_cell.angle_gamma   90.00
#
_symmetry.space_group_name_H-M   'P 1'
#
loop_
_entity.id
_entity.type
_entity.pdbx_description
1 polymer ?
#
loop_
_entity_poly.entity_id
_entity_poly.type
_entity_poly.pdbx_seq_one_letter_code
_entity_poly.pdbx_strand_id
1 'polypeptide(L)'
;MNTAYRTHKNRMFQHYSVFNSKEEALEHPYPEMNKEEWTHVCDLFTSEEFQRRSAINKENRAKLKIVHTSGARSFQRTRALLKNPESDEISAALLYKKTHTNKDGMWTSEDARENFEKMEVLQLQYESEGKSYTEVEIFAEVLGTKAGYVRGLGCSVRSVGSSSSVSFVDLSRKLEEARLQIEEMRARQLEYEALLIKRSDMEQTMLEHL
;
A
#
# COMPACT_ATOMS: atom_id res chain seq x y z
N MET A 1 -17.83 7.37 4.24
CA MET A 1 -18.10 8.66 3.56
C MET A 1 -18.97 8.36 2.34
N ASN A 2 -20.12 9.02 2.18
CA ASN A 2 -21.23 8.58 1.32
C ASN A 2 -20.96 8.83 -0.18
N THR A 3 -20.59 7.78 -0.91
CA THR A 3 -20.29 7.83 -2.36
C THR A 3 -21.46 8.37 -3.19
N ALA A 4 -22.71 8.10 -2.76
CA ALA A 4 -23.89 8.58 -3.46
C ALA A 4 -23.96 10.12 -3.47
N TYR A 5 -23.68 10.77 -2.33
CA TYR A 5 -23.65 12.23 -2.24
C TYR A 5 -22.59 12.85 -3.15
N ARG A 6 -21.38 12.27 -3.20
CA ARG A 6 -20.30 12.76 -4.07
C ARG A 6 -20.66 12.69 -5.55
N THR A 7 -21.24 11.57 -5.98
CA THR A 7 -21.68 11.38 -7.36
C THR A 7 -22.81 12.33 -7.71
N HIS A 8 -23.80 12.47 -6.83
CA HIS A 8 -24.92 13.39 -7.04
C HIS A 8 -24.45 14.84 -7.13
N LYS A 9 -23.58 15.28 -6.22
CA LYS A 9 -22.94 16.61 -6.26
C LYS A 9 -22.16 16.85 -7.55
N ASN A 10 -21.46 15.85 -8.07
CA ASN A 10 -20.75 15.97 -9.33
C ASN A 10 -21.71 16.13 -10.53
N ARG A 11 -22.82 15.38 -10.57
CA ARG A 11 -23.86 15.52 -11.61
C ARG A 11 -24.50 16.90 -11.59
N MET A 12 -24.83 17.41 -10.40
CA MET A 12 -25.33 18.78 -10.23
C MET A 12 -24.32 19.82 -10.72
N PHE A 13 -23.04 19.63 -10.41
CA PHE A 13 -21.99 20.53 -10.90
C PHE A 13 -21.82 20.46 -12.43
N GLN A 14 -21.91 19.27 -13.02
CA GLN A 14 -21.89 19.12 -14.48
C GLN A 14 -23.04 19.88 -15.14
N HIS A 15 -24.26 19.75 -14.59
CA HIS A 15 -25.42 20.50 -15.04
C HIS A 15 -25.20 22.01 -14.93
N TYR A 16 -24.78 22.48 -13.75
CA TYR A 16 -24.46 23.89 -13.51
C TYR A 16 -23.40 24.43 -14.49
N SER A 17 -22.37 23.64 -14.79
CA SER A 17 -21.24 24.07 -15.63
C SER A 17 -21.56 24.24 -17.11
N VAL A 18 -22.77 23.85 -17.56
CA VAL A 18 -23.24 24.10 -18.93
C VAL A 18 -23.61 25.57 -19.12
N PHE A 19 -24.01 26.26 -18.06
CA PHE A 19 -24.44 27.65 -18.10
C PHE A 19 -23.26 28.60 -17.90
N ASN A 20 -23.32 29.78 -18.53
CA ASN A 20 -22.22 30.75 -18.49
C ASN A 20 -22.29 31.66 -17.25
N SER A 21 -23.46 31.75 -16.62
CA SER A 21 -23.71 32.61 -15.47
C SER A 21 -24.55 31.90 -14.41
N LYS A 22 -24.48 32.41 -13.18
CA LYS A 22 -25.29 31.90 -12.06
C LYS A 22 -26.78 32.15 -12.32
N GLU A 23 -27.09 33.33 -12.85
CA GLU A 23 -28.45 33.78 -13.13
C GLU A 23 -29.13 32.86 -14.16
N GLU A 24 -28.41 32.51 -15.22
CA GLU A 24 -28.87 31.53 -16.22
C GLU A 24 -29.09 30.14 -15.61
N ALA A 25 -28.16 29.69 -14.76
CA ALA A 25 -28.28 28.42 -14.06
C ALA A 25 -29.50 28.38 -13.12
N LEU A 26 -29.83 29.47 -12.43
CA LEU A 26 -30.97 29.54 -11.51
C LEU A 26 -32.33 29.36 -12.19
N GLU A 27 -32.44 29.73 -13.47
CA GLU A 27 -33.65 29.50 -14.28
C GLU A 27 -33.78 28.05 -14.76
N HIS A 28 -32.73 27.24 -14.58
CA HIS A 28 -32.66 25.85 -15.00
C HIS A 28 -32.34 24.95 -13.80
N PRO A 29 -33.32 24.67 -12.91
CA PRO A 29 -33.11 23.75 -11.79
C PRO A 29 -32.69 22.35 -12.23
N TYR A 30 -31.83 21.71 -11.45
CA TYR A 30 -31.47 20.30 -11.65
C TYR A 30 -32.72 19.40 -11.54
N PRO A 31 -32.86 18.33 -12.36
CA PRO A 31 -34.03 17.47 -12.34
C PRO A 31 -34.39 16.98 -10.93
N GLU A 32 -35.69 16.99 -10.62
CA GLU A 32 -36.26 16.56 -9.32
C GLU A 32 -35.86 17.44 -8.11
N MET A 33 -35.21 18.59 -8.31
CA MET A 33 -34.84 19.54 -7.26
C MET A 33 -35.74 20.78 -7.30
N ASN A 34 -36.12 21.28 -6.13
CA ASN A 34 -36.90 22.52 -6.06
C ASN A 34 -36.00 23.77 -6.26
N LYS A 35 -36.61 24.92 -6.58
CA LYS A 35 -35.86 26.15 -6.92
C LYS A 35 -35.04 26.69 -5.75
N GLU A 36 -35.52 26.53 -4.52
CA GLU A 36 -34.84 27.00 -3.30
C GLU A 36 -33.56 26.19 -3.02
N GLU A 37 -33.67 24.86 -3.05
CA GLU A 37 -32.54 23.93 -2.93
C GLU A 37 -31.52 24.16 -4.04
N TRP A 38 -31.98 24.33 -5.28
CA TRP A 38 -31.10 24.61 -6.41
C TRP A 38 -30.36 25.95 -6.26
N THR A 39 -31.01 26.96 -5.69
CA THR A 39 -30.39 28.25 -5.38
C THR A 39 -29.22 28.07 -4.42
N HIS A 40 -29.42 27.32 -3.33
CA HIS A 40 -28.35 27.00 -2.39
C HIS A 40 -27.19 26.21 -3.02
N VAL A 41 -27.50 25.32 -3.97
CA VAL A 41 -26.48 24.57 -4.72
C VAL A 41 -25.67 25.50 -5.64
N CYS A 42 -26.33 26.43 -6.33
CA CYS A 42 -25.66 27.45 -7.16
C CYS A 42 -24.79 28.40 -6.30
N ASP A 43 -25.28 28.81 -5.12
CA ASP A 43 -24.49 29.59 -4.15
C ASP A 43 -23.24 28.83 -3.72
N LEU A 44 -23.37 27.53 -3.44
CA LEU A 44 -22.25 26.67 -3.09
C LEU A 44 -21.20 26.62 -4.21
N PHE A 45 -21.60 26.48 -5.47
CA PHE A 45 -20.67 26.41 -6.60
C PHE A 45 -20.02 27.76 -6.95
N THR A 46 -20.70 28.86 -6.66
CA THR A 46 -20.17 30.22 -6.82
C THR A 46 -19.34 30.69 -5.63
N SER A 47 -19.42 30.01 -4.48
CA SER A 47 -18.61 30.34 -3.32
C SER A 47 -17.11 30.30 -3.61
N GLU A 48 -16.38 31.27 -3.08
CA GLU A 48 -14.91 31.34 -3.24
C GLU A 48 -14.21 30.09 -2.69
N GLU A 49 -14.73 29.50 -1.61
CA GLU A 49 -14.15 28.28 -1.03
C GLU A 49 -14.22 27.12 -2.02
N PHE A 50 -15.37 26.93 -2.67
CA PHE A 50 -15.53 25.88 -3.66
C PHE A 50 -14.65 26.10 -4.87
N GLN A 51 -14.64 27.33 -5.42
CA GLN A 51 -13.83 27.67 -6.60
C GLN A 51 -12.33 27.48 -6.34
N ARG A 52 -11.83 27.98 -5.20
CA ARG A 52 -10.43 27.82 -4.79
C ARG A 52 -10.03 26.35 -4.68
N ARG A 53 -10.85 25.54 -4.01
CA ARG A 53 -10.59 24.10 -3.87
C ARG A 53 -10.67 23.38 -5.21
N SER A 54 -11.59 23.78 -6.09
CA SER A 54 -11.70 23.24 -7.45
C SER A 54 -10.45 23.55 -8.29
N ALA A 55 -9.96 24.79 -8.27
CA ALA A 55 -8.75 25.21 -8.97
C ALA A 55 -7.52 24.43 -8.51
N ILE A 56 -7.28 24.35 -7.20
CA ILE A 56 -6.18 23.58 -6.61
C ILE A 56 -6.27 22.09 -7.02
N ASN A 57 -7.47 21.50 -6.97
CA ASN A 57 -7.66 20.11 -7.37
C ASN A 57 -7.41 19.89 -8.86
N LYS A 58 -7.77 20.84 -9.72
CA LYS A 58 -7.50 20.80 -11.16
C LYS A 58 -6.00 20.84 -11.44
N GLU A 59 -5.27 21.74 -10.80
CA GLU A 59 -3.80 21.80 -10.90
C GLU A 59 -3.13 20.53 -10.37
N ASN A 60 -3.58 20.03 -9.22
CA ASN A 60 -3.06 18.77 -8.66
C ASN A 60 -3.34 17.59 -9.59
N ARG A 61 -4.52 17.56 -10.24
CA ARG A 61 -4.86 16.51 -11.22
C ARG A 61 -3.98 16.60 -12.46
N ALA A 62 -3.63 17.80 -12.91
CA ALA A 62 -2.71 18.02 -14.03
C ALA A 62 -1.28 17.56 -13.74
N LYS A 63 -0.86 17.57 -12.46
CA LYS A 63 0.44 17.05 -12.02
C LYS A 63 0.50 15.51 -11.94
N LEU A 64 -0.62 14.80 -12.08
CA LEU A 64 -0.66 13.34 -12.03
C LEU A 64 -0.14 12.75 -13.35
N LYS A 65 1.15 12.39 -13.38
CA LYS A 65 1.83 11.82 -14.54
C LYS A 65 1.45 10.38 -14.85
N ILE A 66 1.35 9.56 -13.80
CA ILE A 66 1.14 8.11 -13.92
C ILE A 66 -0.29 7.79 -13.51
N VAL A 67 -1.03 7.12 -14.39
CA VAL A 67 -2.42 6.73 -14.16
C VAL A 67 -2.53 5.22 -14.02
N HIS A 68 -3.23 4.80 -12.97
CA HIS A 68 -3.55 3.40 -12.71
C HIS A 68 -4.83 2.97 -13.45
N THR A 69 -4.83 1.80 -14.06
CA THR A 69 -5.92 1.32 -14.94
C THR A 69 -6.81 0.25 -14.33
N SER A 70 -6.48 -0.29 -13.15
CA SER A 70 -7.28 -1.40 -12.57
C SER A 70 -8.62 -0.97 -11.95
N GLY A 71 -8.99 0.31 -12.06
CA GLY A 71 -10.25 0.84 -11.54
C GLY A 71 -10.43 0.58 -10.05
N ALA A 72 -11.59 0.04 -9.65
CA ALA A 72 -11.92 -0.31 -8.26
C ALA A 72 -11.30 -1.63 -7.79
N ARG A 73 -10.51 -2.32 -8.61
CA ARG A 73 -9.86 -3.58 -8.24
C ARG A 73 -8.66 -3.29 -7.32
N SER A 74 -8.63 -3.96 -6.17
CA SER A 74 -7.49 -3.87 -5.24
C SER A 74 -6.25 -4.59 -5.78
N PHE A 75 -5.06 -4.18 -5.32
CA PHE A 75 -3.81 -4.87 -5.64
C PHE A 75 -3.84 -6.35 -5.25
N GLN A 76 -4.39 -6.69 -4.08
CA GLN A 76 -4.54 -8.09 -3.65
C GLN A 76 -5.39 -8.89 -4.63
N ARG A 77 -6.47 -8.31 -5.17
CA ARG A 77 -7.30 -8.98 -6.18
C ARG A 77 -6.55 -9.12 -7.50
N THR A 78 -5.78 -8.12 -7.91
CA THR A 78 -4.93 -8.22 -9.10
C THR A 78 -3.88 -9.31 -8.93
N ARG A 79 -3.24 -9.41 -7.76
CA ARG A 79 -2.30 -10.49 -7.44
C ARG A 79 -2.97 -11.86 -7.55
N ALA A 80 -4.13 -12.05 -6.91
CA ALA A 80 -4.85 -13.31 -6.98
C ALA A 80 -5.20 -13.75 -8.43
N LEU A 81 -5.41 -12.80 -9.34
CA LEU A 81 -5.68 -13.08 -10.75
C LEU A 81 -4.42 -13.32 -11.59
N LEU A 82 -3.27 -12.84 -11.14
CA LEU A 82 -1.97 -13.04 -11.79
C LEU A 82 -1.26 -14.29 -11.27
N LYS A 83 -1.73 -14.87 -10.16
CA LYS A 83 -1.15 -16.06 -9.56
C LYS A 83 -1.23 -17.22 -10.55
N ASN A 84 -0.07 -17.78 -10.91
CA ASN A 84 0.01 -18.94 -11.78
C ASN A 84 -0.13 -20.22 -10.91
N PRO A 85 -0.91 -21.23 -11.29
CA PRO A 85 -0.94 -22.51 -10.57
C PRO A 85 0.43 -23.19 -10.43
N GLU A 86 1.40 -22.86 -11.30
CA GLU A 86 2.76 -23.42 -11.28
C GLU A 86 3.79 -22.57 -10.52
N SER A 87 3.48 -21.31 -10.19
CA SER A 87 4.38 -20.42 -9.45
C SER A 87 3.64 -19.42 -8.57
N ASP A 88 4.01 -19.39 -7.30
CA ASP A 88 3.41 -18.55 -6.27
C ASP A 88 3.94 -17.10 -6.27
N GLU A 89 5.03 -16.81 -6.98
CA GLU A 89 5.68 -15.49 -6.97
C GLU A 89 5.24 -14.62 -8.14
N ILE A 90 4.67 -13.46 -7.81
CA ILE A 90 4.31 -12.42 -8.78
C ILE A 90 5.39 -11.36 -8.71
N SER A 91 6.15 -11.22 -9.80
CA SER A 91 7.15 -10.15 -9.92
C SER A 91 6.52 -8.77 -9.75
N ALA A 92 7.24 -7.87 -9.05
CA ALA A 92 6.85 -6.48 -8.86
C ALA A 92 6.60 -5.77 -10.20
N ALA A 93 7.47 -6.00 -11.20
CA ALA A 93 7.30 -5.46 -12.55
C ALA A 93 6.04 -5.99 -13.22
N LEU A 94 5.70 -7.27 -13.04
CA LEU A 94 4.49 -7.86 -13.62
C LEU A 94 3.20 -7.24 -13.04
N LEU A 95 3.17 -7.04 -11.71
CA LEU A 95 2.06 -6.35 -11.05
C LEU A 95 1.93 -4.91 -11.57
N TYR A 96 3.06 -4.20 -11.67
CA TYR A 96 3.09 -2.84 -12.16
C TYR A 96 2.60 -2.73 -13.61
N LYS A 97 3.08 -3.60 -14.50
CA LYS A 97 2.62 -3.71 -15.90
C LYS A 97 1.12 -3.89 -15.97
N LYS A 98 0.56 -4.87 -15.25
CA LYS A 98 -0.88 -5.14 -15.27
C LYS A 98 -1.73 -3.96 -14.82
N THR A 99 -1.19 -3.13 -13.94
CA THR A 99 -1.90 -2.02 -13.30
C THR A 99 -1.72 -0.68 -14.01
N HIS A 100 -0.77 -0.56 -14.93
CA HIS A 100 -0.43 0.69 -15.64
C HIS A 100 -0.50 0.58 -17.17
N THR A 101 -1.00 -0.55 -17.69
CA THR A 101 -1.37 -0.73 -19.10
C THR A 101 -2.88 -0.71 -19.31
N ASN A 102 -3.31 -0.27 -20.48
CA ASN A 102 -4.70 -0.37 -20.93
C ASN A 102 -5.09 -1.81 -21.28
N LYS A 103 -6.37 -2.04 -21.58
CA LYS A 103 -6.87 -3.36 -22.03
C LYS A 103 -6.17 -3.85 -23.30
N ASP A 104 -5.74 -2.92 -24.15
CA ASP A 104 -5.04 -3.18 -25.40
C ASP A 104 -3.53 -3.42 -25.20
N GLY A 105 -3.04 -3.42 -23.95
CA GLY A 105 -1.63 -3.62 -23.63
C GLY A 105 -0.75 -2.37 -23.76
N MET A 106 -1.30 -1.27 -24.29
CA MET A 106 -0.58 0.01 -24.40
C MET A 106 -0.34 0.66 -23.04
N TRP A 107 0.82 1.28 -22.86
CA TRP A 107 1.18 2.04 -21.67
C TRP A 107 0.32 3.29 -21.52
N THR A 108 0.00 3.66 -20.28
CA THR A 108 -0.77 4.88 -19.98
C THR A 108 0.01 6.17 -20.19
N SER A 109 1.33 6.10 -20.06
CA SER A 109 2.26 7.23 -20.21
C SER A 109 3.66 6.70 -20.46
N GLU A 110 4.52 7.54 -21.02
CA GLU A 110 5.95 7.22 -21.19
C GLU A 110 6.63 7.00 -19.84
N ASP A 111 6.36 7.87 -18.86
CA ASP A 111 6.83 7.71 -17.47
C ASP A 111 6.46 6.33 -16.89
N ALA A 112 5.27 5.79 -17.22
CA ALA A 112 4.88 4.47 -16.77
C ALA A 112 5.75 3.37 -17.38
N ARG A 113 6.07 3.46 -18.68
CA ARG A 113 6.96 2.52 -19.36
C ARG A 113 8.37 2.56 -18.78
N GLU A 114 8.95 3.76 -18.63
CA GLU A 114 10.29 3.93 -18.05
C GLU A 114 10.39 3.36 -16.64
N ASN A 115 9.37 3.55 -15.81
CA ASN A 115 9.34 2.97 -14.47
C ASN A 115 9.28 1.44 -14.49
N PHE A 116 8.52 0.86 -15.43
CA PHE A 116 8.50 -0.59 -15.61
C PHE A 116 9.89 -1.13 -15.99
N GLU A 117 10.56 -0.49 -16.95
CA GLU A 117 11.91 -0.88 -17.37
C GLU A 117 12.92 -0.78 -16.21
N LYS A 118 12.84 0.28 -15.39
CA LYS A 118 13.66 0.41 -14.17
C LYS A 118 13.39 -0.71 -13.16
N MET A 119 12.14 -1.12 -12.99
CA MET A 119 11.80 -2.25 -12.10
C MET A 119 12.42 -3.55 -12.62
N GLU A 120 12.33 -3.84 -13.92
CA GLU A 120 12.94 -5.05 -14.50
C GLU A 120 14.47 -5.06 -14.32
N VAL A 121 15.13 -3.92 -14.57
CA VAL A 121 16.58 -3.80 -14.38
C VAL A 121 16.99 -4.03 -12.93
N LEU A 122 16.29 -3.42 -11.97
CA LEU A 122 16.57 -3.59 -10.54
C LEU A 122 16.38 -5.04 -10.07
N GLN A 123 15.34 -5.71 -10.58
CA GLN A 123 15.09 -7.12 -10.26
C GLN A 123 16.23 -8.02 -10.76
N LEU A 124 16.63 -7.85 -12.02
CA LEU A 124 17.76 -8.58 -12.62
C LEU A 124 19.06 -8.31 -11.87
N GLN A 125 19.28 -7.06 -11.45
CA GLN A 125 20.46 -6.70 -10.65
C GLN A 125 20.48 -7.47 -9.33
N TYR A 126 19.38 -7.48 -8.57
CA TYR A 126 19.34 -8.22 -7.31
C TYR A 126 19.50 -9.73 -7.49
N GLU A 127 18.90 -10.30 -8.54
CA GLU A 127 19.09 -11.71 -8.90
C GLU A 127 20.57 -12.02 -9.19
N SER A 128 21.26 -11.14 -9.93
CA SER A 128 22.68 -11.30 -10.24
C SER A 128 23.59 -11.17 -9.01
N GLU A 129 23.19 -10.35 -8.03
CA GLU A 129 23.91 -10.15 -6.77
C GLU A 129 23.54 -11.22 -5.72
N GLY A 130 22.61 -12.13 -6.02
CA GLY A 130 22.09 -13.12 -5.09
C GLY A 130 21.33 -12.52 -3.90
N LYS A 131 20.83 -11.29 -4.04
CA LYS A 131 20.07 -10.58 -3.01
C LYS A 131 18.58 -10.90 -3.17
N SER A 132 17.95 -11.34 -2.08
CA SER A 132 16.50 -11.35 -2.01
C SER A 132 15.96 -9.92 -1.96
N TYR A 133 14.87 -9.66 -2.65
CA TYR A 133 14.17 -8.37 -2.62
C TYR A 133 12.68 -8.59 -2.43
N THR A 134 12.01 -7.56 -1.94
CA THR A 134 10.56 -7.51 -1.78
C THR A 134 9.94 -6.56 -2.79
N GLU A 135 8.66 -6.78 -3.11
CA GLU A 135 7.88 -5.88 -3.96
C GLU A 135 7.91 -4.43 -3.44
N VAL A 136 7.91 -4.27 -2.11
CA VAL A 136 7.93 -2.97 -1.45
C VAL A 136 9.24 -2.22 -1.73
N GLU A 137 10.38 -2.91 -1.69
CA GLU A 137 11.69 -2.33 -1.97
C GLU A 137 11.79 -1.87 -3.42
N ILE A 138 11.37 -2.72 -4.37
CA ILE A 138 11.37 -2.36 -5.80
C ILE A 138 10.51 -1.12 -6.07
N PHE A 139 9.28 -1.09 -5.52
CA PHE A 139 8.41 0.07 -5.70
C PHE A 139 8.94 1.32 -4.99
N ALA A 140 9.55 1.18 -3.82
CA ALA A 140 10.14 2.29 -3.08
C ALA A 140 11.33 2.90 -3.84
N GLU A 141 12.19 2.08 -4.43
CA GLU A 141 13.36 2.52 -5.18
C GLU A 141 12.97 3.20 -6.50
N VAL A 142 12.02 2.62 -7.24
CA VAL A 142 11.63 3.15 -8.56
C VAL A 142 10.66 4.33 -8.45
N LEU A 143 9.61 4.21 -7.64
CA LEU A 143 8.53 5.20 -7.58
C LEU A 143 8.70 6.19 -6.44
N GLY A 144 9.53 5.87 -5.45
CA GLY A 144 9.76 6.67 -4.26
C GLY A 144 8.76 6.40 -3.13
N THR A 145 9.06 6.96 -1.96
CA THR A 145 8.23 6.88 -0.76
C THR A 145 7.64 8.25 -0.39
N LYS A 146 6.59 8.26 0.43
CA LYS A 146 6.07 9.44 1.11
C LYS A 146 5.75 9.07 2.55
N ALA A 147 5.66 10.05 3.45
CA ALA A 147 5.30 9.81 4.84
C ALA A 147 4.07 8.90 4.97
N GLY A 148 4.27 7.69 5.49
CA GLY A 148 3.23 6.70 5.74
C GLY A 148 2.98 5.69 4.62
N TYR A 149 3.54 5.83 3.41
CA TYR A 149 3.26 4.89 2.31
C TYR A 149 4.28 4.89 1.15
N VAL A 150 4.32 3.77 0.42
CA VAL A 150 5.10 3.62 -0.82
C VAL A 150 4.25 3.99 -2.03
N ARG A 151 4.81 4.78 -2.95
CA ARG A 151 4.07 5.19 -4.16
C ARG A 151 3.78 3.95 -5.03
N GLY A 152 2.61 3.94 -5.67
CA GLY A 152 2.18 2.81 -6.51
C GLY A 152 1.57 1.61 -5.77
N LEU A 153 1.71 1.48 -4.44
CA LEU A 153 1.14 0.36 -3.65
C LEU A 153 -0.05 0.74 -2.75
N GLY A 154 -0.42 2.02 -2.73
CA GLY A 154 -1.48 2.54 -1.87
C GLY A 154 -1.14 2.47 -0.38
N CYS A 155 -2.15 2.63 0.49
CA CYS A 155 -1.96 2.61 1.95
C CYS A 155 -1.74 1.21 2.55
N SER A 156 -1.69 0.15 1.73
CA SER A 156 -1.49 -1.22 2.19
C SER A 156 -0.11 -1.45 2.78
N VAL A 157 0.85 -0.61 2.40
CA VAL A 157 2.21 -0.61 2.93
C VAL A 157 2.34 0.64 3.78
N ARG A 158 2.15 0.52 5.10
CA ARG A 158 2.67 1.55 5.99
C ARG A 158 4.17 1.58 5.76
N SER A 159 4.72 2.68 5.27
CA SER A 159 6.14 2.94 5.52
C SER A 159 6.33 2.74 7.02
N VAL A 160 7.38 2.04 7.46
CA VAL A 160 7.70 1.95 8.88
C VAL A 160 7.74 3.38 9.40
N GLY A 161 6.65 3.79 10.05
CA GLY A 161 6.46 5.17 10.44
C GLY A 161 7.49 5.41 11.51
N SER A 162 8.28 6.46 11.33
CA SER A 162 9.14 7.01 12.38
C SER A 162 8.26 7.61 13.48
N SER A 163 7.53 6.75 14.20
CA SER A 163 6.59 7.12 15.25
C SER A 163 6.33 5.95 16.22
N SER A 164 7.40 5.39 16.74
CA SER A 164 7.51 4.96 18.13
C SER A 164 8.98 5.05 18.48
N SER A 165 9.32 5.80 19.50
CA SER A 165 10.65 6.11 20.00
C SER A 165 11.38 4.89 20.58
N VAL A 166 11.52 3.83 19.78
CA VAL A 166 12.36 2.68 20.07
C VAL A 166 13.23 2.55 18.84
N SER A 167 14.50 2.95 18.97
CA SER A 167 15.44 2.90 17.86
C SER A 167 15.49 1.46 17.32
N PHE A 168 15.65 1.29 16.01
CA PHE A 168 15.86 -0.04 15.41
C PHE A 168 16.98 -0.82 16.14
N VAL A 169 18.00 -0.08 16.60
CA VAL A 169 19.11 -0.56 17.42
C VAL A 169 18.64 -1.14 18.76
N ASP A 170 17.67 -0.51 19.44
CA ASP A 170 17.10 -1.03 20.70
C ASP A 170 16.30 -2.31 20.50
N LEU A 171 15.61 -2.46 19.36
CA LEU A 171 14.88 -3.69 19.06
C LEU A 171 15.85 -4.84 18.73
N SER A 172 16.88 -4.57 17.92
CA SER A 172 17.93 -5.55 17.62
C SER A 172 18.67 -5.99 18.89
N ARG A 173 19.00 -5.04 19.78
CA ARG A 173 19.65 -5.36 21.06
C ARG A 173 18.76 -6.23 21.95
N LYS A 174 17.47 -5.89 22.08
CA LYS A 174 16.52 -6.72 22.85
C LYS A 174 16.31 -8.11 22.26
N LEU A 175 16.33 -8.24 20.94
CA LEU A 175 16.23 -9.54 20.25
C LEU A 175 17.44 -10.41 20.59
N GLU A 176 18.63 -9.83 20.60
CA GLU A 176 19.86 -10.56 20.87
C GLU A 176 20.01 -10.90 22.37
N GLU A 177 19.61 -10.01 23.26
CA GLU A 177 19.49 -10.29 24.70
C GLU A 177 18.53 -11.46 24.96
N ALA A 178 17.37 -11.49 24.29
CA ALA A 178 16.41 -12.59 24.42
C ALA A 178 16.94 -13.92 23.86
N ARG A 179 17.71 -13.87 22.76
CA ARG A 179 18.37 -15.07 22.19
C ARG A 179 19.38 -15.65 23.17
N LEU A 180 20.24 -14.81 23.76
CA LEU A 180 21.23 -15.26 24.74
C LEU A 180 20.57 -15.87 25.99
N GLN A 181 19.46 -15.30 26.48
CA GLN A 181 18.72 -15.88 27.60
C GLN A 181 18.11 -17.26 27.27
N ILE A 182 17.63 -17.45 26.03
CA ILE A 182 17.11 -18.76 25.59
C ILE A 182 18.25 -19.78 25.52
N GLU A 183 19.41 -19.41 24.98
CA GLU A 183 20.61 -20.26 24.92
C GLU A 183 21.03 -20.68 26.34
N GLU A 184 21.07 -19.72 27.28
CA GLU A 184 21.44 -19.95 28.67
C GLU A 184 20.45 -20.88 29.40
N MET A 185 19.15 -20.64 29.24
CA MET A 185 18.13 -21.54 29.82
C MET A 185 18.26 -22.96 29.27
N ARG A 186 18.53 -23.12 27.96
CA ARG A 186 18.75 -24.43 27.35
C ARG A 186 19.97 -25.13 27.92
N ALA A 187 21.07 -24.40 28.15
CA ALA A 187 22.27 -24.97 28.78
C ALA A 187 21.98 -25.45 30.22
N ARG A 188 21.28 -24.66 31.04
CA ARG A 188 20.89 -25.07 32.40
C ARG A 188 19.95 -26.28 32.39
N GLN A 189 19.04 -26.34 31.42
CA GLN A 189 18.13 -27.49 31.26
C GLN A 189 18.91 -28.78 30.96
N LEU A 190 19.89 -28.72 30.05
CA LEU A 190 20.75 -29.86 29.72
C LEU A 190 21.59 -30.33 30.91
N GLU A 191 22.12 -29.41 31.73
CA GLU A 191 22.85 -29.76 32.94
C GLU A 191 21.96 -30.49 33.96
N TYR A 192 20.73 -30.00 34.14
CA TYR A 192 19.76 -30.64 35.02
C TYR A 192 19.36 -32.04 34.55
N GLU A 193 19.13 -32.20 33.24
CA GLU A 193 18.86 -33.51 32.62
C GLU A 193 20.05 -34.47 32.79
N ALA A 194 21.28 -34.01 32.61
CA ALA A 194 22.47 -34.82 32.82
C ALA A 194 22.64 -35.28 34.28
N LEU A 195 22.28 -34.44 35.25
CA LEU A 195 22.28 -34.80 36.66
C LEU A 195 21.21 -35.83 36.99
N LEU A 196 20.01 -35.70 36.42
CA LEU A 196 18.94 -36.69 36.57
C LEU A 196 19.34 -38.06 36.01
N ILE A 197 19.98 -38.09 34.84
CA ILE A 197 20.48 -39.33 34.24
C ILE A 197 21.52 -39.99 35.15
N LYS A 198 22.55 -39.25 35.60
CA LYS A 198 23.56 -39.78 36.53
C LYS A 198 22.97 -40.33 37.81
N ARG A 199 21.95 -39.66 38.35
CA ARG A 199 21.25 -40.12 39.56
C ARG A 199 20.49 -41.42 39.29
N SER A 200 19.78 -41.52 38.16
CA SER A 200 19.09 -42.75 37.75
C SER A 200 20.05 -43.92 37.56
N ASP A 201 21.19 -43.69 36.92
CA ASP A 201 22.22 -44.71 36.70
C ASP A 201 22.81 -45.21 38.04
N MET A 202 23.07 -44.30 38.98
CA MET A 202 23.50 -44.69 40.34
C MET A 202 22.42 -45.50 41.08
N GLU A 203 21.14 -45.09 40.98
CA GLU A 203 20.05 -45.82 41.62
C GLU A 203 19.87 -47.22 41.00
N GLN A 204 20.07 -47.39 39.70
CA GLN A 204 20.06 -48.70 39.03
C GLN A 204 21.24 -49.59 39.44
N THR A 205 22.47 -49.07 39.45
CA THR A 205 23.65 -49.84 39.89
C THR A 205 23.52 -50.32 41.34
N MET A 206 22.96 -49.51 42.23
CA MET A 206 22.69 -49.88 43.63
C MET A 206 21.65 -51.02 43.74
N LEU A 207 20.73 -51.13 42.80
CA LEU A 207 19.70 -52.18 42.76
C LEU A 207 20.20 -53.49 42.12
N GLU A 208 21.15 -53.43 41.18
CA GLU A 208 21.76 -54.61 40.56
C GLU A 208 22.78 -55.32 41.47
N HIS A 209 23.28 -54.64 42.50
CA HIS A 209 24.23 -55.17 43.48
C HIS A 209 23.59 -55.73 44.76
N LEU A 210 22.25 -55.86 44.79
CA LEU A 210 21.48 -56.56 45.83
C LEU A 210 20.96 -57.90 45.29
#